data_AF-A0A382X3M2-F1
#
_entry.id   AF-A0A382X3M2-F1
#
_cell.length_a   1.000
_cell.length_b   1.000
_cell.length_c   1.000
_cell.angle_alpha   90.00
_cell.angle_beta   90.00
_cell.angle_gamma   90.00
#
_symmetry.space_group_name_H-M   'P 1'
#
loop_
_entity.id
_entity.type
_entity.pdbx_description
1 polymer ?
#
loop_
_entity_poly.entity_id
_entity_poly.type
_entity_poly.pdbx_seq_one_letter_code
_entity_poly.pdbx_strand_id
1 'polypeptide(L)'
;MNKFVPLLPLTSFLMAFSLSVESAELDRIGTFDFPNSGSPEAQEHFLLGVGYLHSFGMTQAQAEFKKAQELDPDFALAYWGEAFTYQHPFF
;
A
#
# COMPACT_ATOMS: atom_id res chain seq x y z
N MET A 1 55.88 -20.39 15.33
CA MET A 1 55.01 -21.42 15.96
C MET A 1 53.59 -20.87 15.96
N ASN A 2 52.68 -21.54 15.26
CA ASN A 2 51.40 -21.01 14.80
C ASN A 2 50.44 -20.70 15.96
N LYS A 3 49.85 -19.50 15.94
CA LYS A 3 48.84 -19.07 16.90
C LYS A 3 47.51 -19.72 16.51
N PHE A 4 47.04 -20.66 17.32
CA PHE A 4 45.76 -21.32 17.14
C PHE A 4 44.64 -20.30 17.45
N VAL A 5 43.95 -19.79 16.42
CA VAL A 5 42.77 -18.94 16.61
C VAL A 5 41.60 -19.89 16.89
N PRO A 6 40.88 -19.76 18.02
CA PRO A 6 39.73 -20.62 18.29
C PRO A 6 38.64 -20.32 17.26
N LEU A 7 38.10 -21.36 16.61
CA LEU A 7 37.04 -21.28 15.60
C LEU A 7 35.65 -21.03 16.21
N LEU A 8 35.51 -21.23 17.53
CA LEU A 8 34.27 -21.12 18.31
C LEU A 8 33.60 -19.72 18.40
N PRO A 9 34.31 -18.58 18.52
CA PRO A 9 33.67 -17.28 18.53
C PRO A 9 33.16 -16.86 17.15
N LEU A 10 33.77 -17.39 16.07
CA LEU A 10 33.37 -17.08 14.69
C LEU A 10 32.04 -17.75 14.31
N THR A 11 31.82 -18.99 14.78
CA THR A 11 30.54 -19.69 14.59
C THR A 11 29.41 -19.07 15.40
N SER A 12 29.70 -18.57 16.60
CA SER A 12 28.69 -17.91 17.45
C SER A 12 28.27 -16.53 16.90
N PHE A 13 29.18 -15.83 16.21
CA PHE A 13 28.89 -14.55 15.55
C PHE A 13 28.02 -14.72 14.29
N LEU A 14 28.23 -15.80 13.53
CA LEU A 14 27.41 -16.13 12.36
C LEU A 14 25.97 -16.53 12.72
N MET A 15 25.78 -17.21 13.85
CA MET A 15 24.46 -17.64 14.32
C MET A 15 23.58 -16.48 14.79
N ALA A 16 24.17 -15.43 15.34
CA ALA A 16 23.46 -14.21 15.74
C ALA A 16 22.96 -13.41 14.52
N PHE A 17 23.69 -13.45 13.40
CA PHE A 17 23.29 -12.78 12.15
C PHE A 17 22.12 -13.48 11.45
N SER A 18 21.94 -14.79 11.66
CA SER A 18 20.82 -15.56 11.10
C SER A 18 19.48 -15.36 11.84
N LEU A 19 19.48 -14.74 13.01
CA LEU A 19 18.26 -14.58 13.84
C LEU A 19 17.48 -13.29 13.54
N SER A 20 18.03 -12.37 12.74
CA SER A 20 17.32 -11.21 12.23
C SER A 20 16.54 -11.57 10.97
N VAL A 21 15.63 -12.55 11.07
CA VAL A 21 14.55 -12.66 10.09
C VAL A 21 13.57 -11.54 10.42
N GLU A 22 13.69 -10.42 9.72
CA GLU A 22 12.66 -9.38 9.70
C GLU A 22 11.36 -10.06 9.22
N SER A 23 10.35 -10.13 10.09
CA SER A 23 9.03 -10.63 9.69
C SER A 23 8.43 -9.69 8.65
N ALA A 24 7.75 -10.23 7.63
CA ALA A 24 6.97 -9.40 6.73
C ALA A 24 5.92 -8.62 7.54
N GLU A 25 5.92 -7.28 7.43
CA GLU A 25 4.95 -6.41 8.10
C GLU A 25 3.59 -6.48 7.39
N LEU A 26 2.82 -7.52 7.69
CA LEU A 26 1.51 -7.77 7.06
C LEU A 26 0.38 -6.94 7.70
N ASP A 27 0.60 -6.34 8.87
CA ASP A 27 -0.42 -5.62 9.66
C ASP A 27 -1.02 -4.41 8.96
N ARG A 28 -0.35 -3.90 7.91
CA ARG A 28 -0.77 -2.72 7.16
C ARG A 28 -1.34 -3.03 5.78
N ILE A 29 -1.44 -4.31 5.42
CA ILE A 29 -1.99 -4.70 4.12
C ILE A 29 -3.43 -4.20 4.01
N GLY A 30 -3.73 -3.50 2.91
CA GLY A 30 -5.05 -2.92 2.66
C GLY A 30 -5.36 -1.67 3.48
N THR A 31 -4.41 -1.14 4.26
CA THR A 31 -4.54 0.15 4.95
C THR A 31 -3.73 1.20 4.20
N PHE A 32 -4.34 2.35 3.93
CA PHE A 32 -3.72 3.45 3.21
C PHE A 32 -3.97 4.77 3.93
N ASP A 33 -2.91 5.54 4.15
CA ASP A 33 -2.99 6.94 4.53
C ASP A 33 -2.72 7.77 3.28
N PHE A 34 -3.73 8.53 2.82
CA PHE A 34 -3.65 9.31 1.59
C PHE A 34 -4.11 10.75 1.85
N PRO A 35 -3.27 11.60 2.46
CA PRO A 35 -3.61 12.99 2.73
C PRO A 35 -3.91 13.74 1.43
N ASN A 36 -5.04 14.45 1.40
CA ASN A 36 -5.42 15.28 0.27
C ASN A 36 -6.40 16.39 0.70
N SER A 37 -6.86 17.16 -0.29
CA SER A 37 -7.71 18.33 -0.09
C SER A 37 -9.22 18.05 -0.12
N GLY A 38 -9.65 16.79 -0.30
CA GLY A 38 -11.06 16.44 -0.33
C GLY A 38 -11.71 16.61 1.04
N SER A 39 -13.02 16.88 1.05
CA SER A 39 -13.81 16.85 2.29
C SER A 39 -13.68 15.49 3.00
N PRO A 40 -13.83 15.42 4.35
CA PRO A 40 -13.75 14.16 5.08
C PRO A 40 -14.68 13.07 4.54
N GLU A 41 -15.88 13.44 4.10
CA GLU A 41 -16.87 12.52 3.52
C GLU A 41 -16.46 12.06 2.12
N ALA A 42 -15.94 12.96 1.27
CA ALA A 42 -15.43 12.58 -0.05
C ALA A 42 -14.18 11.70 0.06
N GLN A 43 -13.35 11.95 1.07
CA GLN A 43 -12.15 11.18 1.37
C GLN A 43 -12.46 9.72 1.68
N GLU A 44 -13.52 9.44 2.44
CA GLU A 44 -13.93 8.06 2.75
C GLU A 44 -14.22 7.27 1.47
N HIS A 45 -15.04 7.84 0.58
CA HIS A 45 -15.35 7.23 -0.71
C HIS A 45 -14.12 7.13 -1.63
N PHE A 46 -13.24 8.15 -1.65
CA PHE A 46 -12.01 8.09 -2.43
C PHE A 46 -11.09 6.95 -1.98
N LEU A 47 -10.91 6.74 -0.67
CA LEU A 47 -10.08 5.65 -0.14
C LEU A 47 -10.69 4.28 -0.49
N LEU A 48 -12.02 4.13 -0.42
CA LEU A 48 -12.70 2.91 -0.89
C LEU A 48 -12.43 2.66 -2.39
N GLY A 49 -12.52 3.71 -3.21
CA GLY A 49 -12.21 3.65 -4.64
C GLY A 49 -10.78 3.17 -4.92
N VAL A 50 -9.80 3.70 -4.18
CA VAL A 50 -8.40 3.26 -4.26
C VAL A 50 -8.24 1.79 -3.85
N GLY A 51 -8.92 1.36 -2.78
CA GLY A 51 -8.90 -0.03 -2.33
C GLY A 51 -9.47 -1.00 -3.38
N TYR A 52 -10.57 -0.61 -4.04
CA TYR A 52 -11.14 -1.39 -5.13
C TYR A 52 -10.23 -1.43 -6.35
N LEU A 53 -9.60 -0.31 -6.74
CA LEU A 53 -8.59 -0.29 -7.81
C LEU A 53 -7.46 -1.28 -7.54
N HIS A 54 -6.93 -1.28 -6.32
CA HIS A 54 -5.87 -2.21 -5.90
C HIS A 54 -6.32 -3.68 -6.01
N SER A 55 -7.61 -3.94 -5.81
CA SER A 55 -8.22 -5.27 -5.88
C SER A 55 -8.86 -5.59 -7.24
N PHE A 56 -8.50 -4.85 -8.30
CA PHE A 56 -9.03 -5.01 -9.67
C PHE A 56 -10.56 -4.82 -9.82
N GLY A 57 -11.22 -4.20 -8.83
CA GLY A 57 -12.66 -3.93 -8.80
C GLY A 57 -13.02 -2.62 -9.52
N MET A 58 -12.84 -2.55 -10.84
CA MET A 58 -13.00 -1.31 -11.62
C MET A 58 -14.39 -0.67 -11.49
N THR A 59 -15.45 -1.48 -11.53
CA THR A 59 -16.84 -0.99 -11.42
C THR A 59 -17.12 -0.38 -10.04
N GLN A 60 -16.69 -1.06 -8.98
CA GLN A 60 -16.85 -0.57 -7.61
C GLN A 60 -16.02 0.70 -7.40
N ALA A 61 -14.76 0.69 -7.85
CA ALA A 61 -13.90 1.86 -7.79
C ALA A 61 -14.54 3.08 -8.46
N GLN A 62 -15.10 2.90 -9.66
CA GLN A 62 -15.73 3.99 -10.40
C GLN A 62 -16.94 4.58 -9.64
N ALA A 63 -17.76 3.72 -9.04
CA ALA A 63 -18.91 4.17 -8.27
C ALA A 63 -18.48 5.02 -7.07
N GLU A 64 -17.46 4.55 -6.33
CA GLU A 64 -16.94 5.27 -5.16
C GLU A 64 -16.29 6.61 -5.55
N PHE A 65 -15.53 6.66 -6.64
CA PHE A 65 -14.96 7.92 -7.12
C PHE A 65 -16.02 8.93 -7.56
N LYS A 66 -17.07 8.48 -8.27
CA LYS A 66 -18.22 9.35 -8.59
C LYS A 66 -18.90 9.85 -7.33
N LYS A 67 -19.01 9.02 -6.30
CA LYS A 67 -19.60 9.44 -5.03
C LYS A 67 -18.76 10.49 -4.32
N ALA A 68 -17.43 10.35 -4.34
CA ALA A 68 -16.53 11.37 -3.83
C ALA A 68 -16.67 12.70 -4.58
N GLN A 69 -16.85 12.68 -5.92
CA GLN A 69 -17.12 13.87 -6.72
C GLN A 69 -18.46 14.53 -6.39
N GLU A 70 -19.52 13.75 -6.11
CA GLU A 70 -20.83 14.29 -5.69
C GLU A 70 -20.74 15.02 -4.35
N LEU A 71 -19.91 14.52 -3.44
CA LEU A 71 -19.72 15.08 -2.09
C LEU A 71 -18.79 16.29 -2.10
N ASP A 72 -17.78 16.28 -2.96
CA ASP A 72 -16.83 17.38 -3.14
C ASP A 72 -16.49 17.56 -4.63
N PRO A 73 -17.25 18.42 -5.35
CA PRO A 73 -17.04 18.65 -6.77
C PRO A 73 -15.69 19.27 -7.14
N ASP A 74 -14.98 19.89 -6.18
CA ASP A 74 -13.65 20.46 -6.40
C ASP A 74 -12.52 19.45 -6.10
N PHE A 75 -12.87 18.23 -5.66
CA PHE A 75 -11.89 17.20 -5.31
C PHE A 75 -11.28 16.53 -6.54
N ALA A 76 -10.23 17.17 -7.07
CA ALA A 76 -9.54 16.74 -8.30
C ALA A 76 -9.09 15.27 -8.31
N LEU A 77 -8.68 14.70 -7.16
CA LEU A 77 -8.24 13.31 -7.11
C LEU A 77 -9.37 12.30 -7.30
N ALA A 78 -10.62 12.65 -6.98
CA ALA A 78 -11.76 11.77 -7.25
C ALA A 78 -12.00 11.61 -8.76
N TYR A 79 -11.87 12.69 -9.54
CA TYR A 79 -11.93 12.63 -11.00
C TYR A 79 -10.74 11.87 -11.59
N TRP A 80 -9.55 12.11 -11.06
CA TRP A 80 -8.35 11.36 -11.44
C TRP A 80 -8.56 9.87 -11.20
N GLY A 81 -9.00 9.46 -10.01
CA GLY A 81 -9.26 8.07 -9.66
C GLY A 81 -10.29 7.41 -10.59
N GLU A 82 -11.38 8.12 -10.91
CA GLU A 82 -12.38 7.63 -11.86
C GLU A 82 -11.76 7.37 -13.23
N ALA A 83 -10.90 8.27 -13.73
CA ALA A 83 -10.24 8.10 -15.03
C ALA A 83 -9.42 6.80 -15.10
N PHE A 84 -8.76 6.40 -14.01
CA PHE A 84 -8.00 5.14 -13.94
C PHE A 84 -8.88 3.90 -14.10
N THR A 85 -10.16 3.97 -13.76
CA THR A 85 -11.09 2.82 -13.87
C THR A 85 -11.42 2.44 -15.30
N TYR A 86 -11.27 3.38 -16.25
CA TYR A 86 -11.50 3.14 -17.67
C TYR A 86 -10.27 2.58 -18.39
N GLN A 87 -9.09 2.65 -17.76
CA GLN A 87 -7.87 2.11 -18.34
C GLN A 87 -7.81 0.61 -18.11
N HIS A 88 -8.32 -0.15 -19.07
CA HIS A 88 -8.17 -1.60 -19.09
C HIS A 88 -6.79 -1.98 -19.63
N PRO A 89 -5.94 -2.71 -18.89
CA PRO A 89 -4.61 -3.12 -19.37
C PRO A 89 -4.65 -4.27 -20.39
N PHE A 90 -5.80 -4.53 -21.01
CA PHE A 90 -5.98 -5.65 -21.93
C PHE A 90 -6.27 -5.14 -23.33
N PHE A 91 -5.19 -4.94 -24.09
CA PHE A 91 -5.15 -5.23 -25.52
C PHE A 91 -5.18 -6.75 -25.73
#